data_AF-A0A2S1JSM6-F1
#
_entry.id   AF-A0A2S1JSM6-F1
#
_cell.length_a   1.000
_cell.length_b   1.000
_cell.length_c   1.000
_cell.angle_alpha   90.00
_cell.angle_beta   90.00
_cell.angle_gamma   90.00
#
_symmetry.space_group_name_H-M   'P 1'
#
loop_
_entity.id
_entity.type
_entity.pdbx_description
1 polymer ?
#
loop_
_entity_poly.entity_id
_entity_poly.type
_entity_poly.pdbx_seq_one_letter_code
_entity_poly.pdbx_strand_id
1 'polypeptide(L)'
;MKQRVFGNSSNDNGNITLASGNNCRLIRVRRDLIPNYHLLVFPKSQGGPSKEEVSETVSLAIEHARSIAESIVGDPEAHTLLYSGYSARREKGWHIHIVLLGNRWGKAWLYLVLAGKNILQATGFRKDDAPRISQ
;
A
#
# COMPACT_ATOMS: atom_id res chain seq x y z
N MET A 1 23.76 -12.49 -16.69
CA MET A 1 22.89 -11.66 -15.83
C MET A 1 21.45 -12.06 -16.12
N LYS A 2 20.88 -13.02 -15.37
CA LYS A 2 19.57 -13.61 -15.68
C LYS A 2 18.46 -12.72 -15.10
N GLN A 3 17.70 -12.08 -15.96
CA GLN A 3 16.44 -11.41 -15.62
C GLN A 3 15.48 -12.48 -15.06
N ARG A 4 15.03 -12.28 -13.81
CA ARG A 4 14.00 -13.11 -13.19
C ARG A 4 12.65 -12.60 -13.71
N VAL A 5 12.15 -13.27 -14.74
CA VAL A 5 10.81 -13.05 -15.31
C VAL A 5 9.79 -13.43 -14.25
N PHE A 6 9.09 -12.44 -13.67
CA PHE A 6 7.96 -12.69 -12.80
C PHE A 6 6.75 -13.07 -13.66
N GLY A 7 6.40 -14.35 -13.60
CA GLY A 7 5.33 -14.95 -14.39
C GLY A 7 3.93 -14.50 -13.99
N ASN A 8 3.06 -14.45 -14.99
CA ASN A 8 1.61 -14.41 -14.84
C ASN A 8 1.13 -15.62 -14.01
N SER A 9 0.62 -15.38 -12.81
CA SER A 9 -0.38 -16.26 -12.21
C SER A 9 -1.21 -15.52 -11.15
N SER A 10 -2.50 -15.80 -11.16
CA SER A 10 -3.43 -15.35 -10.13
C SER A 10 -3.11 -16.09 -8.82
N ASN A 11 -2.99 -15.36 -7.70
CA ASN A 11 -2.62 -15.83 -6.35
C ASN A 11 -1.14 -15.94 -5.95
N ASP A 12 -0.21 -15.21 -6.57
CA ASP A 12 1.11 -15.03 -5.96
C ASP A 12 1.02 -14.02 -4.79
N ASN A 13 0.90 -14.54 -3.57
CA ASN A 13 1.14 -13.77 -2.36
C ASN A 13 2.64 -13.47 -2.32
N GLY A 14 3.06 -12.36 -2.93
CA GLY A 14 4.44 -11.91 -2.96
C GLY A 14 4.96 -11.68 -1.55
N ASN A 15 5.48 -12.74 -0.93
CA ASN A 15 6.12 -12.71 0.37
C ASN A 15 7.52 -12.15 0.18
N ILE A 16 7.85 -11.12 0.96
CA ILE A 16 9.14 -10.44 0.94
C ILE A 16 9.73 -10.59 2.33
N THR A 17 10.86 -11.27 2.44
CA THR A 17 11.55 -11.46 3.72
C THR A 17 12.46 -10.27 3.99
N LEU A 18 12.32 -9.68 5.18
CA LEU A 18 13.15 -8.59 5.68
C LEU A 18 14.47 -9.13 6.27
N ALA A 19 15.45 -8.26 6.46
CA ALA A 19 16.73 -8.60 7.10
C ALA A 19 16.55 -9.15 8.53
N SER A 20 15.47 -8.77 9.22
CA SER A 20 15.09 -9.29 10.53
C SER A 20 14.59 -10.75 10.52
N GLY A 21 14.29 -11.30 9.34
CA GLY A 21 13.62 -12.59 9.17
C GLY A 21 12.09 -12.51 9.18
N ASN A 22 11.52 -11.36 9.52
CA ASN A 22 10.08 -11.12 9.39
C ASN A 22 9.69 -11.00 7.91
N ASN A 23 8.40 -11.18 7.62
CA ASN A 23 7.89 -11.19 6.26
C ASN A 23 6.85 -10.11 6.01
N CYS A 24 6.95 -9.46 4.86
CA CYS A 24 5.96 -8.56 4.29
C CYS A 24 5.19 -9.27 3.17
N ARG A 25 3.96 -8.83 2.91
CA ARG A 25 3.10 -9.38 1.86
C ARG A 25 2.63 -8.30 0.92
N LEU A 26 2.90 -8.47 -0.37
CA LEU A 26 2.33 -7.62 -1.40
C LEU A 26 0.98 -8.18 -1.86
N ILE A 27 -0.08 -7.37 -1.75
CA ILE A 27 -1.46 -7.77 -2.05
C ILE A 27 -2.05 -6.79 -3.05
N ARG A 28 -2.66 -7.29 -4.13
CA ARG A 28 -3.42 -6.46 -5.07
C ARG A 28 -4.88 -6.32 -4.63
N VAL A 29 -5.35 -5.09 -4.51
CA VAL A 29 -6.75 -4.78 -4.16
C VAL A 29 -7.56 -4.64 -5.45
N ARG A 30 -8.55 -5.52 -5.65
CA ARG A 30 -9.34 -5.59 -6.89
C ARG A 30 -10.72 -4.93 -6.83
N ARG A 31 -11.23 -4.63 -5.63
CA ARG A 31 -12.60 -4.12 -5.40
C ARG A 31 -12.65 -2.67 -4.92
N ASP A 32 -11.61 -1.88 -5.21
CA ASP A 32 -11.58 -0.47 -4.84
C ASP A 32 -11.85 0.41 -6.09
N LEU A 33 -12.37 1.61 -5.87
CA LEU A 33 -12.57 2.63 -6.91
C LEU A 33 -11.23 3.20 -7.41
N ILE A 34 -10.13 2.82 -6.75
CA ILE A 34 -8.77 3.19 -7.07
C ILE A 34 -8.16 2.09 -7.97
N PRO A 35 -7.80 2.40 -9.22
CA PRO A 35 -7.20 1.42 -10.13
C PRO A 35 -5.78 1.06 -9.68
N ASN A 36 -5.31 -0.12 -10.10
CA ASN A 36 -3.92 -0.58 -9.91
C ASN A 36 -3.40 -0.44 -8.47
N TYR A 37 -4.27 -0.76 -7.52
CA TYR A 37 -4.03 -0.55 -6.11
C TYR A 37 -3.43 -1.79 -5.46
N HIS A 38 -2.33 -1.59 -4.72
CA HIS A 38 -1.59 -2.62 -4.02
C HIS A 38 -1.35 -2.21 -2.56
N LEU A 39 -1.18 -3.20 -1.70
CA LEU A 39 -0.84 -3.05 -0.30
C LEU A 39 0.42 -3.85 -0.01
N LEU A 40 1.44 -3.21 0.55
CA LEU A 40 2.53 -3.92 1.20
C LEU A 40 2.21 -3.99 2.68
N VAL A 41 1.91 -5.19 3.18
CA VAL A 41 1.42 -5.41 4.54
C VAL A 41 2.48 -6.09 5.38
N PHE A 42 2.70 -5.58 6.58
CA PHE A 42 3.42 -6.28 7.65
C PHE A 42 2.39 -7.02 8.52
N PRO A 43 2.34 -8.36 8.47
CA PRO A 43 1.39 -9.18 9.22
C PRO A 43 1.40 -8.90 10.73
N LYS A 44 0.21 -8.67 11.30
CA LYS A 44 0.01 -8.46 12.75
C LYS A 44 0.50 -9.63 13.60
N SER A 45 0.58 -10.84 13.05
CA SER A 45 1.07 -12.03 13.74
C SER A 45 2.54 -11.92 14.17
N GLN A 46 3.31 -11.01 13.56
CA GLN A 46 4.71 -10.74 13.90
C GLN A 46 4.86 -9.52 14.82
N GLY A 47 3.75 -8.98 15.34
CA GLY A 47 3.74 -7.75 16.13
C GLY A 47 3.77 -6.49 15.27
N GLY A 48 4.36 -5.42 15.80
CA GLY A 48 4.61 -4.17 15.08
C GLY A 48 6.06 -4.11 14.61
N PRO A 49 6.34 -3.52 13.43
CA PRO A 49 7.71 -3.45 12.92
C PRO A 49 8.57 -2.49 13.74
N SER A 50 9.86 -2.80 13.85
CA SER A 50 10.90 -1.92 14.37
C SER A 50 11.14 -0.72 13.45
N LYS A 51 11.90 0.28 13.90
CA LYS A 51 12.23 1.45 13.05
C LYS A 51 13.03 1.06 11.81
N GLU A 52 13.92 0.10 11.97
CA GLU A 52 14.77 -0.46 10.92
C GLU A 52 13.91 -1.20 9.90
N GLU A 53 12.97 -2.04 10.37
CA GLU A 53 12.02 -2.76 9.51
C GLU A 53 11.09 -1.81 8.77
N VAL A 54 10.67 -0.70 9.40
CA VAL A 54 9.89 0.34 8.72
C VAL A 54 10.69 0.96 7.59
N SER A 55 11.96 1.33 7.84
CA SER A 55 12.84 1.92 6.81
C SER A 55 13.06 0.95 5.65
N GLU A 56 13.40 -0.30 5.95
CA GLU A 56 13.59 -1.36 4.97
C GLU A 56 12.31 -1.59 4.15
N THR A 57 11.16 -1.67 4.80
CA THR A 57 9.88 -1.93 4.13
C THR A 57 9.46 -0.77 3.23
N VAL A 58 9.76 0.49 3.61
CA VAL A 58 9.52 1.65 2.74
C VAL A 58 10.40 1.59 1.49
N SER A 59 11.68 1.26 1.63
CA SER A 59 12.59 1.09 0.48
C SER A 59 12.10 -0.02 -0.45
N LEU A 60 11.74 -1.18 0.10
CA LEU A 60 11.16 -2.29 -0.67
C LEU A 60 9.84 -1.91 -1.36
N ALA A 61 9.00 -1.09 -0.70
CA ALA A 61 7.77 -0.60 -1.30
C ALA A 61 8.05 0.26 -2.54
N ILE A 62 9.07 1.13 -2.49
CA ILE A 62 9.46 1.97 -3.64
C ILE A 62 9.98 1.09 -4.77
N GLU A 63 10.89 0.15 -4.49
CA GLU A 63 11.46 -0.74 -5.50
C GLU A 63 10.38 -1.57 -6.21
N HIS A 64 9.46 -2.17 -5.44
CA HIS A 64 8.35 -2.90 -6.01
C HIS A 64 7.37 -1.99 -6.76
N ALA A 65 7.06 -0.81 -6.23
CA ALA A 65 6.19 0.14 -6.91
C ALA A 65 6.75 0.50 -8.30
N ARG A 66 8.06 0.76 -8.41
CA ARG A 66 8.72 1.04 -9.69
C ARG A 66 8.59 -0.10 -10.67
N SER A 67 8.93 -1.32 -10.23
CA SER A 67 8.88 -2.52 -11.08
C SER A 67 7.46 -2.80 -11.59
N ILE A 68 6.45 -2.65 -10.72
CA ILE A 68 5.06 -2.89 -11.10
C ILE A 68 4.53 -1.74 -11.96
N ALA A 69 4.93 -0.50 -11.70
CA ALA A 69 4.54 0.65 -12.52
C ALA A 69 5.07 0.52 -13.96
N GLU A 70 6.34 0.15 -14.13
CA GLU A 70 6.92 -0.10 -15.45
C GLU A 70 6.14 -1.20 -16.19
N SER A 71 5.82 -2.31 -15.54
CA SER A 71 5.09 -3.41 -16.18
C SER A 71 3.62 -3.12 -16.51
N ILE A 72 2.92 -2.32 -15.70
CA ILE A 72 1.48 -2.07 -15.86
C ILE A 72 1.17 -0.80 -16.66
N VAL A 73 1.93 0.27 -16.43
CA VAL A 73 1.66 1.59 -17.03
C VAL A 73 2.80 2.10 -17.93
N GLY A 74 3.91 1.34 -18.05
CA GLY A 74 5.02 1.69 -18.93
C GLY A 74 5.95 2.78 -18.40
N ASP A 75 5.76 3.21 -17.15
CA ASP A 75 6.55 4.27 -16.52
C ASP A 75 6.88 3.87 -15.07
N PRO A 76 8.16 3.63 -14.72
CA PRO A 76 8.56 3.25 -13.37
C PRO A 76 8.29 4.35 -12.33
N GLU A 77 8.14 5.61 -12.72
CA GLU A 77 7.85 6.73 -11.80
C GLU A 77 6.35 6.99 -11.62
N ALA A 78 5.49 6.28 -12.35
CA ALA A 78 4.04 6.43 -12.30
C ALA A 78 3.41 5.70 -11.10
N HIS A 79 3.93 5.97 -9.90
CA HIS A 79 3.47 5.39 -8.65
C HIS A 79 3.25 6.46 -7.56
N THR A 80 2.50 6.10 -6.52
CA THR A 80 2.25 6.92 -5.35
C THR A 80 2.18 6.01 -4.13
N LEU A 81 2.98 6.33 -3.11
CA LEU A 81 2.97 5.63 -1.84
C LEU A 81 2.20 6.47 -0.82
N LEU A 82 1.29 5.85 -0.08
CA LEU A 82 0.70 6.44 1.10
C LEU A 82 1.13 5.63 2.31
N TYR A 83 1.94 6.27 3.16
CA TYR A 83 2.35 5.76 4.45
C TYR A 83 1.70 6.61 5.54
N SER A 84 1.03 5.95 6.47
CA SER A 84 0.43 6.61 7.63
C SER A 84 1.09 6.09 8.90
N GLY A 85 1.40 6.98 9.84
CA GLY A 85 1.80 6.58 11.19
C GLY A 85 0.65 5.93 11.96
N TYR A 86 0.94 5.28 13.08
CA TYR A 86 -0.04 4.50 13.84
C TYR A 86 -1.31 5.31 14.21
N SER A 87 -1.15 6.55 14.67
CA SER A 87 -2.26 7.43 15.09
C SER A 87 -3.18 7.87 13.95
N ALA A 88 -2.73 7.78 12.69
CA ALA A 88 -3.50 8.16 11.51
C ALA A 88 -4.15 6.94 10.83
N ARG A 89 -3.94 5.73 11.34
CA ARG A 89 -4.47 4.49 10.75
C ARG A 89 -5.84 4.15 11.32
N ARG A 90 -6.70 3.65 10.44
CA ARG A 90 -8.00 3.03 10.80
C ARG A 90 -7.86 1.57 11.23
N GLU A 91 -6.82 0.88 10.75
CA GLU A 91 -6.58 -0.51 11.12
C GLU A 91 -5.29 -0.64 11.93
N LYS A 92 -5.31 -1.52 12.93
CA LYS A 92 -4.14 -1.84 13.77
C LYS A 92 -2.96 -2.45 12.98
N GLY A 93 -3.13 -2.75 11.70
CA GLY A 93 -2.14 -3.44 10.88
C GLY A 93 -1.18 -2.45 10.23
N TRP A 94 0.11 -2.76 10.22
CA TRP A 94 1.07 -1.94 9.50
C TRP A 94 1.04 -2.28 8.02
N HIS A 95 0.87 -1.25 7.19
CA HIS A 95 0.81 -1.40 5.75
C HIS A 95 1.18 -0.10 5.04
N ILE A 96 1.66 -0.23 3.80
CA ILE A 96 1.87 0.86 2.85
C ILE A 96 0.93 0.66 1.68
N HIS A 97 0.22 1.72 1.33
CA HIS A 97 -0.60 1.78 0.14
C HIS A 97 0.27 2.14 -1.06
N ILE A 98 0.21 1.35 -2.13
CA ILE A 98 0.92 1.60 -3.39
C ILE A 98 -0.11 1.72 -4.49
N VAL A 99 -0.23 2.89 -5.10
CA VAL A 99 -1.18 3.16 -6.19
C VAL A 99 -0.41 3.51 -7.44
N LEU A 100 -0.71 2.85 -8.55
CA LEU A 100 -0.04 3.11 -9.84
C LEU A 100 -0.92 4.01 -10.70
N LEU A 101 -0.42 5.20 -11.00
CA LEU A 101 -1.17 6.28 -11.65
C LEU A 101 -0.34 6.86 -12.79
N GLY A 102 -0.66 6.45 -14.02
CA GLY A 102 0.05 6.89 -15.24
C GLY A 102 -0.19 8.33 -15.66
N ASN A 103 -1.07 9.08 -14.99
CA ASN A 103 -1.34 10.47 -15.35
C ASN A 103 -1.87 11.31 -14.18
N ARG A 104 -1.88 12.64 -14.37
CA ARG A 104 -2.33 13.63 -13.37
C ARG A 104 -3.80 13.45 -12.96
N TRP A 105 -4.66 12.98 -13.87
CA TRP A 105 -6.08 12.81 -13.60
C TRP A 105 -6.35 11.58 -12.72
N GLY A 106 -5.53 10.54 -12.83
CA GLY A 106 -5.54 9.42 -11.89
C GLY A 106 -5.23 9.86 -10.47
N LYS A 107 -4.30 10.81 -10.29
CA LYS A 107 -3.99 11.41 -8.97
C LYS A 107 -5.17 12.24 -8.44
N ALA A 108 -5.78 13.06 -9.29
CA ALA A 108 -6.98 13.80 -8.91
C ALA A 108 -8.14 12.87 -8.51
N TRP A 109 -8.35 11.79 -9.26
CA TRP A 109 -9.35 10.77 -8.95
C TRP A 109 -9.07 10.07 -7.61
N LEU A 110 -7.81 9.68 -7.36
CA LEU A 110 -7.40 9.13 -6.07
C LEU A 110 -7.79 10.07 -4.93
N TYR A 111 -7.44 11.35 -5.03
CA TYR A 111 -7.77 12.33 -3.99
C TYR A 111 -9.27 12.54 -3.82
N LEU A 112 -10.04 12.56 -4.91
CA LEU A 112 -11.49 12.65 -4.85
C LEU A 112 -12.10 11.44 -4.12
N VAL A 113 -11.67 10.22 -4.44
CA VAL A 113 -12.13 8.99 -3.78
C VAL A 113 -11.77 9.01 -2.29
N LEU A 114 -10.55 9.42 -1.94
CA LEU A 114 -10.12 9.52 -0.54
C LEU A 114 -10.92 10.58 0.23
N ALA A 115 -11.16 11.76 -0.37
CA ALA A 115 -11.98 12.81 0.21
C ALA A 115 -13.42 12.33 0.44
N GLY A 116 -14.02 11.66 -0.57
CA GLY A 116 -15.35 11.05 -0.44
C GLY A 116 -15.42 10.03 0.69
N LYS A 117 -14.42 9.14 0.82
CA LYS A 117 -14.34 8.17 1.94
C LYS A 117 -14.30 8.87 3.32
N ASN A 118 -13.70 10.05 3.43
CA ASN A 118 -13.65 10.83 4.67
C ASN A 118 -14.97 11.58 4.93
N ILE A 119 -15.62 12.14 3.90
CA ILE A 119 -16.94 12.79 4.03
C ILE A 119 -17.99 11.78 4.51
N LEU A 120 -18.01 10.58 3.93
CA LEU A 120 -18.92 9.50 4.33
C LEU A 120 -18.69 9.07 5.79
N GLN A 121 -17.46 9.13 6.27
CA GLN A 121 -17.15 8.87 7.67
C GLN A 121 -17.64 10.00 8.58
N ALA A 122 -17.36 11.25 8.23
CA ALA A 122 -17.76 12.42 9.02
C ALA A 122 -19.29 12.53 9.16
N THR A 123 -20.02 12.11 8.13
CA THR A 123 -21.49 12.10 8.10
C THR A 123 -22.12 10.84 8.72
N GLY A 124 -21.30 9.89 9.21
CA GLY A 124 -21.78 8.68 9.90
C GLY A 124 -22.28 7.57 8.98
N PHE A 125 -22.26 7.76 7.65
CA PHE A 125 -22.60 6.72 6.67
C PHE A 125 -21.54 5.60 6.58
N ARG A 126 -20.38 5.80 7.21
CA ARG A 126 -19.30 4.82 7.31
C ARG A 126 -18.75 4.78 8.74
N LYS A 127 -18.68 3.59 9.34
CA LYS A 127 -18.09 3.35 10.66
C LYS A 127 -16.70 2.73 10.50
N ASP A 128 -15.69 3.31 11.15
CA ASP A 128 -14.32 2.79 11.17
C ASP A 128 -13.73 2.90 12.59
N ASP A 129 -12.82 1.99 12.93
CA ASP A 129 -12.07 1.97 14.19
C ASP A 129 -10.94 3.01 14.18
N ALA A 130 -11.27 4.31 14.10
CA ALA A 130 -10.26 5.35 14.22
C ALA A 130 -9.78 5.46 15.68
N PRO A 131 -8.47 5.61 15.95
CA PRO A 131 -7.98 5.94 17.28
C PRO A 131 -8.60 7.26 17.71
N ARG A 132 -9.30 7.25 18.86
CA ARG A 132 -9.85 8.46 19.45
C ARG A 132 -8.68 9.33 19.89
N ILE A 133 -8.55 10.52 19.30
CA ILE A 133 -7.65 11.55 19.82
C ILE A 133 -8.27 11.97 21.16
N SER A 134 -7.74 11.46 22.27
CA SER A 134 -8.01 12.05 23.58
C SER A 134 -7.33 13.42 23.58
N GLN A 135 -8.14 14.49 23.50
CA GLN A 135 -7.70 15.83 23.85
C GLN A 135 -7.40 15.89 25.36
#